data_AF-A0A2N8NV60-F1
#
_entry.id   AF-A0A2N8NV60-F1
#
_cell.length_a   1.000
_cell.length_b   1.000
_cell.length_c   1.000
_cell.angle_alpha   90.00
_cell.angle_beta   90.00
_cell.angle_gamma   90.00
#
_symmetry.space_group_name_H-M   'P 1'
#
loop_
_entity.id
_entity.type
_entity.pdbx_description
1 polymer ?
#
loop_
_entity_poly.entity_id
_entity_poly.type
_entity_poly.pdbx_seq_one_letter_code
_entity_poly.pdbx_strand_id
1 'polypeptide(L)' 'MQDHDTRDSGSVMRRARFGALPERIAYEDMVETKAASPRDPARDGCDPDEARNLLPCLAWDLAL' A
#
# COMPACT_ATOMS: atom_id res chain seq x y z
N MET A 1 23.45 23.11 18.43
CA MET A 1 23.23 21.77 19.04
C MET A 1 22.21 21.92 20.16
N GLN A 2 20.92 22.03 19.83
CA GLN A 2 19.81 22.31 20.76
C GLN A 2 18.49 21.57 20.42
N ASP A 3 18.43 20.80 19.33
CA ASP A 3 17.21 20.11 18.90
C ASP A 3 16.85 18.86 19.73
N HIS A 4 17.80 18.33 20.49
CA HIS A 4 17.58 17.08 21.21
C HIS A 4 16.70 17.27 22.46
N ASP A 5 16.90 18.36 23.21
CA ASP A 5 16.14 18.67 24.44
C ASP A 5 14.68 19.10 24.16
N THR A 6 14.45 19.83 23.07
CA THR A 6 13.09 20.25 22.67
C THR A 6 12.28 19.07 22.14
N ARG A 7 12.92 18.13 21.44
CA ARG A 7 12.29 16.89 20.95
C ARG A 7 11.92 15.95 22.10
N ASP A 8 12.79 15.85 23.11
CA ASP A 8 12.59 14.98 24.26
C ASP A 8 11.48 15.50 25.20
N SER A 9 11.49 16.79 25.53
CA SER A 9 10.44 17.42 26.35
C SER A 9 9.04 17.30 25.73
N GLY A 10 8.92 17.50 24.41
CA GLY A 10 7.67 17.27 23.70
C GLY A 10 7.21 15.80 23.74
N SER A 11 8.15 14.85 23.74
CA SER A 11 7.85 13.42 23.83
C SER A 11 7.29 13.03 25.20
N VAL A 12 7.86 13.58 26.28
CA VAL A 12 7.41 13.37 27.66
C VAL A 12 6.00 13.92 27.86
N MET A 13 5.72 15.15 27.39
CA MET A 13 4.38 15.72 27.46
C MET A 13 3.33 14.89 26.72
N ARG A 14 3.67 14.36 25.54
CA ARG A 14 2.78 13.48 24.78
C ARG A 14 2.51 12.18 25.54
N ARG A 15 3.53 11.55 26.10
CA ARG A 15 3.38 10.29 26.85
C ARG A 15 2.61 10.47 28.16
N ALA A 16 2.72 11.61 28.83
CA ALA A 16 1.88 11.94 29.98
C ALA A 16 0.41 12.14 29.58
N ARG A 17 0.15 12.73 28.40
CA ARG A 17 -1.21 12.99 27.91
C ARG A 17 -1.89 11.76 27.30
N PHE A 18 -1.13 10.92 26.58
CA PHE A 18 -1.66 9.84 25.75
C PHE A 18 -1.27 8.43 26.22
N GLY A 19 -0.38 8.33 27.22
CA GLY A 19 0.13 7.04 27.69
C GLY A 19 1.17 6.42 26.75
N ALA A 20 1.42 5.12 26.95
CA ALA A 20 2.28 4.33 26.09
C ALA A 20 1.51 3.78 24.88
N LEU A 21 2.23 3.47 23.80
CA LEU A 21 1.65 2.75 22.68
C LEU A 21 1.25 1.33 23.14
N PRO A 22 0.08 0.82 22.74
CA PRO A 22 -0.27 -0.58 22.96
C PRO A 22 0.72 -1.53 22.29
N GLU A 23 0.67 -2.81 22.69
CA GLU A 23 1.42 -3.87 22.01
C GLU A 23 1.05 -3.94 20.53
N ARG A 24 2.03 -4.32 19.70
CA ARG A 24 1.79 -4.51 18.27
C ARG A 24 0.82 -5.67 18.06
N ILE A 25 -0.16 -5.44 17.19
CA ILE A 25 -1.05 -6.50 16.71
C ILE A 25 -0.24 -7.44 15.80
N ALA A 26 -0.47 -8.73 15.95
CA ALA A 26 0.16 -9.73 15.11
C ALA A 26 -0.34 -9.58 13.66
N TYR A 27 0.52 -9.85 12.67
CA TYR A 27 0.18 -9.58 11.26
C TYR A 27 -1.01 -10.41 10.79
N GLU A 28 -1.05 -11.65 11.24
CA GLU A 28 -2.11 -12.64 11.08
C GLU A 28 -3.48 -12.13 11.53
N ASP A 29 -3.54 -11.28 12.56
CA ASP A 29 -4.79 -10.68 13.05
C ASP A 29 -5.20 -9.43 12.27
N MET A 30 -4.31 -8.91 11.41
CA MET A 30 -4.57 -7.74 10.57
C MET A 30 -5.08 -8.08 9.17
N VAL A 31 -5.12 -9.37 8.82
CA VAL A 31 -5.48 -9.84 7.48
C VAL A 31 -6.73 -10.73 7.52
N GLU A 32 -7.60 -10.58 6.53
CA GLU A 32 -8.77 -11.44 6.34
C GLU A 32 -8.62 -12.25 5.06
N THR A 33 -8.88 -13.55 5.13
CA THR A 33 -8.96 -14.40 3.95
C THR A 33 -10.35 -14.33 3.36
N LYS A 34 -10.47 -13.79 2.15
CA LYS A 34 -11.72 -13.77 1.39
C LYS A 34 -11.66 -14.79 0.26
N ALA A 35 -12.71 -15.59 0.12
CA ALA A 35 -12.85 -16.47 -1.05
C ALA A 35 -12.83 -15.63 -2.33
N ALA A 36 -12.04 -16.06 -3.32
CA ALA A 36 -12.07 -15.43 -4.63
C ALA A 36 -13.50 -15.50 -5.18
N SER A 37 -14.02 -14.37 -5.66
CA SER A 37 -15.26 -14.37 -6.42
C SER A 37 -15.08 -15.28 -7.65
N PRO A 38 -16.13 -15.98 -8.10
CA PRO A 38 -16.09 -16.68 -9.38
C PRO A 38 -15.58 -15.74 -10.47
N ARG A 39 -14.66 -16.22 -11.32
CA ARG A 39 -14.09 -15.44 -12.41
C ARG A 39 -15.22 -14.99 -13.32
N ASP A 40 -15.31 -13.68 -13.55
CA ASP A 40 -16.25 -13.12 -14.51
C ASP A 40 -15.65 -13.22 -15.92
N PRO A 41 -16.21 -14.04 -16.83
CA PRO A 41 -15.70 -14.17 -18.19
C PRO A 41 -15.82 -12.86 -18.98
N ALA A 42 -16.69 -11.92 -18.59
CA ALA A 42 -16.76 -10.60 -19.23
C ALA A 42 -15.52 -9.73 -18.92
N ARG A 43 -14.80 -10.02 -17.81
CA ARG A 43 -13.50 -9.38 -17.50
C ARG A 43 -12.34 -9.92 -18.33
N ASP A 44 -12.51 -11.07 -18.98
CA ASP A 44 -11.49 -11.66 -19.85
C ASP A 44 -11.56 -11.09 -21.29
N GLY A 45 -12.61 -10.34 -21.61
CA GLY A 45 -12.73 -9.60 -22.86
C GLY A 45 -11.83 -8.37 -22.85
N CYS A 46 -10.58 -8.54 -23.24
CA CYS A 46 -9.72 -7.41 -23.62
C CYS A 46 -9.94 -7.15 -25.11
N ASP A 47 -10.39 -5.94 -25.47
CA ASP A 47 -10.42 -5.52 -26.87
C ASP A 47 -8.97 -5.48 -27.39
N PRO A 48 -8.63 -6.24 -28.45
CA PRO A 48 -7.26 -6.33 -28.93
C PRO A 48 -6.73 -4.98 -29.45
N ASP A 49 -7.58 -4.07 -29.91
CA ASP A 49 -7.17 -2.74 -30.34
C ASP A 49 -7.00 -1.78 -29.14
N GLU A 50 -7.81 -1.94 -28.09
CA GLU A 50 -7.57 -1.24 -26.81
C GLU A 50 -6.24 -1.68 -26.18
N ALA A 51 -5.93 -2.98 -26.23
CA ALA A 51 -4.67 -3.52 -25.71
C ALA A 51 -3.42 -2.95 -26.42
N ARG A 52 -3.49 -2.73 -27.74
CA ARG A 52 -2.39 -2.13 -28.52
C ARG A 52 -2.07 -0.71 -28.05
N ASN A 53 -3.07 0.06 -27.63
CA ASN A 53 -2.87 1.43 -27.15
C ASN A 53 -2.14 1.51 -25.80
N LEU A 54 -2.10 0.41 -25.03
CA LEU A 54 -1.44 0.34 -23.71
C LEU A 54 0.03 -0.07 -23.80
N LEU A 55 0.52 -0.47 -24.98
CA LEU A 55 1.85 -1.06 -25.16
C LEU A 55 2.84 -0.24 -26.01
N PRO A 56 2.78 1.11 -26.12
CA PRO A 56 3.67 1.86 -27.00
C PRO A 56 5.15 1.75 -26.58
N CYS A 57 5.46 1.70 -25.29
CA CYS A 57 6.84 1.49 -24.82
C CYS A 57 7.38 0.11 -25.21
N LEU A 58 6.55 -0.94 -25.07
CA LEU A 58 6.91 -2.30 -25.46
C LEU A 58 7.10 -2.42 -26.98
N ALA A 59 6.27 -1.73 -27.77
CA ALA A 59 6.42 -1.67 -29.23
C ALA A 59 7.74 -1.00 -29.64
N TRP A 60 8.11 0.10 -28.96
CA TRP A 60 9.40 0.77 -29.18
C TRP A 60 10.58 -0.16 -28.87
N ASP A 61 10.53 -0.91 -27.77
CA ASP A 61 11.58 -1.85 -27.37
C ASP A 61 11.73 -3.03 -28.35
N LEU A 62 10.64 -3.43 -29.02
CA LEU A 62 10.61 -4.54 -29.99
C LEU A 62 10.79 -4.10 -31.44
N ALA A 63 10.86 -2.79 -31.72
CA ALA A 63 10.93 -2.20 -33.05
C ALA A 63 9.80 -2.66 -34.01
N LEU A 64 8.59 -2.81 -33.46
CA LEU A 64 7.35 -3.13 -34.20
C LEU A 64 6.66 -1.89 -34.76
#